data_AF-A0A4Q5YGL3-F1
#
_entry.id   AF-A0A4Q5YGL3-F1
#
_cell.length_a   1.000
_cell.length_b   1.000
_cell.length_c   1.000
_cell.angle_alpha   90.00
_cell.angle_beta   90.00
_cell.angle_gamma   90.00
#
_symmetry.space_group_name_H-M   'P 1'
#
loop_
_entity.id
_entity.type
_entity.pdbx_description
1 polymer ?
#
loop_
_entity_poly.entity_id
_entity_poly.type
_entity_poly.pdbx_seq_one_letter_code
_entity_poly.pdbx_strand_id
1 'polypeptide(L)' 'HAPFTWGKTAEKAVYNSAVLETVAQMALLTERINPNAPRLKEALIKKHYERKHGPNSYYGQ' A
#
# COMPACT_ATOMS: atom_id res chain seq x y z
N HIS A 1 5.98 -16.12 -10.72
CA HIS A 1 4.85 -17.01 -10.38
C HIS A 1 3.58 -16.21 -10.17
N ALA A 2 3.34 -15.56 -9.04
CA ALA A 2 2.25 -14.60 -8.84
C ALA A 2 2.43 -13.94 -7.46
N PRO A 3 1.81 -12.78 -7.18
CA PRO A 3 1.74 -12.24 -5.82
C PRO A 3 0.86 -13.11 -4.92
N PHE A 4 1.19 -13.15 -3.63
CA PHE A 4 0.35 -13.72 -2.57
C PHE A 4 -0.09 -12.61 -1.63
N THR A 5 -1.39 -12.55 -1.32
CA THR A 5 -1.97 -11.56 -0.40
C THR A 5 -2.93 -12.22 0.57
N TRP A 6 -3.07 -11.62 1.75
CA TRP A 6 -3.90 -12.11 2.84
C TRP A 6 -4.70 -10.98 3.48
N GLY A 7 -5.73 -11.34 4.24
CA GLY A 7 -6.59 -10.42 4.98
C GLY A 7 -7.39 -11.16 6.04
N LYS A 8 -8.04 -10.43 6.95
CA LYS A 8 -8.86 -11.03 8.01
C LYS A 8 -10.10 -11.76 7.47
N THR A 9 -10.55 -11.40 6.27
CA THR A 9 -11.63 -12.04 5.53
C THR A 9 -11.19 -12.29 4.08
N ALA A 10 -11.92 -13.15 3.37
CA ALA A 10 -11.68 -13.41 1.96
C ALA A 10 -11.81 -12.13 1.12
N GLU A 11 -12.84 -11.31 1.35
CA GLU A 11 -12.99 -10.03 0.63
C GLU A 11 -11.80 -9.11 0.90
N LYS A 12 -11.30 -9.07 2.14
CA LYS A 12 -10.15 -8.24 2.47
C LYS A 12 -8.86 -8.73 1.82
N ALA A 13 -8.68 -10.04 1.69
CA ALA A 13 -7.54 -10.62 0.98
C ALA A 13 -7.56 -10.25 -0.52
N VAL A 14 -8.74 -10.33 -1.16
CA VAL A 14 -8.92 -9.91 -2.56
C VAL A 14 -8.69 -8.40 -2.72
N TYR A 15 -9.21 -7.58 -1.81
CA TYR A 15 -8.96 -6.14 -1.80
C TYR A 15 -7.45 -5.83 -1.71
N ASN A 16 -6.73 -6.51 -0.81
CA ASN A 16 -5.28 -6.33 -0.67
C ASN A 16 -4.53 -6.76 -1.95
N SER A 17 -4.98 -7.80 -2.65
CA SER A 17 -4.46 -8.21 -3.96
C SER A 17 -4.58 -7.10 -5.01
N ALA A 18 -5.78 -6.51 -5.13
CA ALA A 18 -6.02 -5.42 -6.07
C ALA A 18 -5.18 -4.16 -5.75
N VAL A 19 -5.02 -3.84 -4.46
CA VAL A 19 -4.14 -2.74 -4.02
C VAL A 19 -2.68 -3.03 -4.38
N LEU A 20 -2.19 -4.25 -4.16
CA LEU A 20 -0.83 -4.65 -4.48
C LEU A 20 -0.55 -4.49 -5.98
N GLU A 21 -1.44 -4.98 -6.83
CA GLU A 21 -1.33 -4.84 -8.29
C GLU A 21 -1.28 -3.36 -8.71
N THR A 22 -2.17 -2.54 -8.17
CA THR A 22 -2.24 -1.11 -8.49
C THR A 22 -0.95 -0.38 -8.10
N VAL A 23 -0.40 -0.69 -6.91
CA VAL A 23 0.86 -0.10 -6.43
C VAL A 23 2.04 -0.58 -7.27
N ALA A 24 2.08 -1.86 -7.67
CA ALA A 24 3.13 -2.40 -8.53
C ALA A 24 3.13 -1.73 -9.91
N GLN A 25 1.96 -1.53 -10.51
CA GLN A 25 1.82 -0.81 -11.78
C GLN A 25 2.32 0.64 -11.66
N MET A 26 1.91 1.37 -10.61
CA MET A 26 2.37 2.74 -10.38
C MET A 26 3.87 2.82 -10.13
N ALA A 27 4.45 1.86 -9.39
CA ALA A 27 5.89 1.79 -9.16
C ALA A 27 6.65 1.60 -10.48
N LEU A 28 6.21 0.66 -11.33
CA LEU A 28 6.80 0.42 -12.64
C LEU A 28 6.78 1.68 -13.52
N LEU A 29 5.66 2.40 -13.55
CA LEU A 29 5.55 3.65 -14.30
C LEU A 29 6.45 4.74 -13.74
N THR A 30 6.52 4.86 -12.40
CA THR A 30 7.38 5.84 -11.71
C THR A 30 8.84 5.62 -12.05
N GLU A 31 9.33 4.39 -11.96
CA GLU A 31 10.72 4.03 -12.27
C GLU A 31 11.06 4.25 -13.75
N ARG A 32 10.10 4.00 -14.66
CA ARG A 32 10.27 4.29 -16.09
C ARG A 32 10.37 5.79 -16.38
N ILE A 33 9.63 6.63 -15.65
CA ILE A 33 9.63 8.09 -15.83
C ILE A 33 10.86 8.72 -15.17
N ASN A 34 11.21 8.29 -13.96
CA ASN A 34 12.34 8.80 -13.20
C ASN A 34 13.03 7.65 -12.45
N PRO A 35 14.14 7.11 -12.99
CA PRO A 35 14.92 6.07 -12.33
C PRO A 35 15.50 6.48 -10.97
N ASN A 36 15.62 7.79 -10.71
CA ASN A 36 16.11 8.36 -9.46
C ASN A 36 14.97 8.84 -8.54
N ALA A 37 13.72 8.39 -8.78
CA ALA A 37 12.59 8.76 -7.94
C ALA A 37 12.86 8.35 -6.48
N PRO A 38 12.84 9.29 -5.52
CA PRO A 38 13.11 8.96 -4.13
C PRO A 38 11.93 8.19 -3.52
N ARG A 39 12.22 7.26 -2.62
CA ARG A 39 11.19 6.61 -1.80
C ARG A 39 10.47 7.66 -0.94
N LEU A 40 9.18 7.44 -0.68
CA LEU A 40 8.41 8.29 0.23
C LEU A 40 9.07 8.31 1.61
N LYS A 41 9.08 9.48 2.27
CA LYS A 41 9.63 9.63 3.62
C LYS A 41 9.00 8.63 4.59
N GLU A 42 9.81 7.93 5.37
CA GLU A 42 9.35 6.88 6.30
C GLU A 42 8.30 7.38 7.28
N ALA A 43 8.44 8.62 7.77
CA ALA A 43 7.46 9.25 8.65
C ALA A 43 6.06 9.35 8.03
N LEU A 44 5.97 9.59 6.71
CA LEU A 44 4.68 9.62 6.00
C LEU A 44 4.12 8.21 5.85
N ILE A 45 4.94 7.22 5.47
CA ILE A 45 4.52 5.81 5.36
C ILE A 45 3.92 5.35 6.69
N LYS A 46 4.65 5.57 7.79
CA LYS A 46 4.21 5.25 9.15
C LYS A 46 2.91 5.94 9.52
N LYS A 47 2.82 7.27 9.32
CA LYS A 47 1.60 8.05 9.58
C LYS A 47 0.38 7.49 8.83
N HIS A 48 0.53 7.15 7.55
CA HIS A 48 -0.56 6.61 6.74
C HIS A 48 -1.01 5.22 7.19
N TYR A 49 -0.06 4.35 7.56
CA TYR A 49 -0.35 3.02 8.09
C TYR A 49 -1.06 3.10 9.45
N GLU A 50 -0.49 3.84 10.40
CA GLU A 50 -1.01 3.99 11.76
C GLU A 50 -2.42 4.60 11.78
N ARG A 51 -2.73 5.51 10.85
CA ARG A 51 -4.09 6.07 10.73
C ARG A 51 -5.18 4.99 10.59
N LYS A 52 -4.90 3.90 9.88
CA LYS A 52 -5.87 2.83 9.61
C LYS A 52 -5.65 1.56 10.47
N HIS A 53 -4.44 1.36 10.97
CA HIS A 53 -4.03 0.09 11.60
C HIS A 53 -3.32 0.27 12.96
N GLY A 54 -3.12 1.50 13.43
CA GLY A 54 -2.51 1.78 14.73
C GLY A 54 -3.50 1.66 15.89
N PRO A 55 -3.01 1.73 17.15
CA PRO A 55 -3.85 1.61 18.36
C PRO A 55 -4.95 2.68 18.44
N ASN A 56 -4.69 3.85 17.85
CA ASN A 56 -5.62 4.98 17.78
C ASN A 56 -6.22 5.11 16.35
N SER A 57 -6.37 4.01 15.61
CA SER A 57 -6.90 4.05 14.25
C SER A 57 -8.28 4.71 14.24
N TYR A 58 -8.42 5.80 13.50
CA TYR A 58 -9.66 6.55 13.37
C TYR A 58 -10.14 6.48 11.93
N TYR A 59 -11.25 5.78 11.72
CA TYR A 59 -12.09 6.02 10.55
C TYR A 59 -12.95 7.24 10.90
N GLY A 60 -12.97 8.25 10.03
CA GLY A 60 -13.53 9.58 10.29
C GLY A 60 -14.83 9.61 11.10
N GLN A 61 -14.92 10.56 12.05
CA GLN A 61 -16.16 11.35 12.21
C GLN A 61 -16.31 12.21 10.97
#